data_AF-A0AAN0LWU5-F1
#
_entry.id   AF-A0AAN0LWU5-F1
#
_cell.length_a   1.000
_cell.length_b   1.000
_cell.length_c   1.000
_cell.angle_alpha   90.00
_cell.angle_beta   90.00
_cell.angle_gamma   90.00
#
_symmetry.space_group_name_H-M   'P 1'
#
loop_
_entity.id
_entity.type
_entity.pdbx_description
1 polymer ?
#
loop_
_entity_poly.entity_id
_entity_poly.type
_entity_poly.pdbx_seq_one_letter_code
_entity_poly.pdbx_strand_id
1 'polypeptide(L)' 'MKRHTLNFLLFSSILPIVLAVLIASPTELFNGIIAIIQTQDILITDYIAIGGLGASLLNVGPISLLALFG' A
#
# COMPACT_ATOMS: atom_id res chain seq x y z
N MET A 1 -17.08 15.08 -6.91
CA MET A 1 -16.44 14.11 -7.83
C MET A 1 -17.52 13.25 -8.50
N LYS A 2 -17.40 12.91 -9.79
CA LYS A 2 -18.39 12.04 -10.46
C LYS A 2 -18.38 10.65 -9.78
N ARG A 3 -19.56 10.00 -9.67
CA ARG A 3 -19.71 8.71 -8.97
C ARG A 3 -18.79 7.61 -9.54
N HIS A 4 -18.60 7.58 -10.85
CA HIS A 4 -17.68 6.61 -11.48
C HIS A 4 -16.22 6.86 -11.12
N THR A 5 -15.81 8.13 -11.00
CA THR A 5 -14.45 8.49 -10.56
C THR A 5 -14.23 8.09 -9.10
N LEU A 6 -15.22 8.31 -8.23
CA LEU A 6 -15.13 7.86 -6.84
C LEU A 6 -15.00 6.35 -6.73
N ASN A 7 -15.84 5.60 -7.45
CA ASN A 7 -15.79 4.15 -7.44
C ASN A 7 -14.45 3.61 -7.96
N PHE A 8 -13.91 4.22 -9.01
CA PHE A 8 -12.60 3.87 -9.54
C PHE A 8 -11.50 4.07 -8.50
N LEU A 9 -11.47 5.24 -7.85
CA LEU A 9 -10.44 5.56 -6.86
C LEU A 9 -10.55 4.67 -5.62
N LEU A 10 -11.76 4.38 -5.16
CA LEU A 10 -11.97 3.42 -4.06
C LEU A 10 -11.49 2.02 -4.44
N PHE A 11 -11.80 1.57 -5.65
CA PHE A 11 -11.34 0.26 -6.13
C PHE A 11 -9.81 0.19 -6.20
N SER A 12 -9.16 1.21 -6.78
CA SER A 12 -7.69 1.26 -6.90
C SER A 12 -6.98 1.34 -5.55
N SER A 13 -7.61 1.89 -4.51
CA SER A 13 -7.02 1.99 -3.17
C SER A 13 -7.25 0.75 -2.30
N ILE A 14 -8.40 0.07 -2.46
CA ILE A 14 -8.75 -1.12 -1.67
C ILE A 14 -8.10 -2.39 -2.25
N LEU A 15 -8.02 -2.51 -3.58
CA LEU A 15 -7.48 -3.69 -4.25
C LEU A 15 -6.06 -4.06 -3.78
N PRO A 16 -5.09 -3.12 -3.66
CA PRO A 16 -3.76 -3.42 -3.15
C PRO A 16 -3.76 -4.01 -1.73
N ILE A 17 -4.64 -3.54 -0.84
CA ILE A 17 -4.76 -4.03 0.54
C ILE A 17 -5.21 -5.48 0.54
N VAL A 18 -6.22 -5.80 -0.27
CA VAL A 18 -6.72 -7.18 -0.41
C VAL A 18 -5.62 -8.08 -0.97
N LEU A 19 -4.94 -7.64 -2.03
CA LEU A 19 -3.85 -8.40 -2.63
C LEU A 19 -2.69 -8.63 -1.65
N ALA A 20 -2.31 -7.62 -0.86
CA ALA A 20 -1.26 -7.74 0.15
C ALA A 20 -1.54 -8.87 1.15
N VAL A 21 -2.76 -8.94 1.67
CA VAL A 21 -3.18 -9.97 2.64
C VAL A 21 -3.27 -11.36 2.01
N LEU A 22 -3.53 -11.45 0.70
CA LEU A 22 -3.61 -12.73 -0.01
C LEU A 22 -2.23 -13.32 -0.36
N ILE A 23 -1.22 -12.47 -0.61
CA ILE A 23 0.08 -12.91 -1.14
C ILE A 23 1.20 -13.00 -0.10
N ALA A 24 1.00 -12.45 1.10
CA ALA A 24 2.02 -12.42 2.15
C ALA A 24 1.43 -12.77 3.52
N SER A 25 2.23 -13.44 4.34
CA SER A 25 1.87 -13.78 5.71
C SER A 25 1.83 -12.54 6.60
N PRO A 26 1.08 -12.56 7.73
CA PRO A 26 1.02 -11.43 8.66
C PRO A 26 2.39 -10.97 9.18
N THR A 27 3.33 -11.90 9.38
CA THR A 27 4.69 -11.59 9.83
C THR A 27 5.50 -10.88 8.75
N GLU A 28 5.40 -11.32 7.48
CA GLU A 28 6.06 -10.64 6.36
C GLU A 28 5.50 -9.23 6.16
N LEU A 29 4.18 -9.05 6.25
CA LEU A 29 3.54 -7.74 6.17
C LEU A 29 4.02 -6.80 7.29
N PHE A 30 4.03 -7.28 8.53
CA PHE A 30 4.44 -6.48 9.69
C PHE A 30 5.92 -6.04 9.58
N ASN A 31 6.82 -6.99 9.32
CA ASN A 31 8.24 -6.70 9.19
C ASN A 31 8.53 -5.79 7.99
N GLY A 32 7.86 -6.02 6.86
CA GLY A 32 8.04 -5.21 5.67
C GLY A 32 7.55 -3.77 5.83
N ILE A 33 6.42 -3.55 6.51
CA ILE A 33 5.93 -2.20 6.85
C ILE A 33 6.93 -1.48 7.76
N ILE A 34 7.48 -2.15 8.78
CA ILE A 34 8.50 -1.57 9.65
C ILE A 34 9.73 -1.15 8.84
N ALA A 35 10.23 -2.02 7.96
CA ALA A 35 11.37 -1.73 7.11
C ALA A 35 11.13 -0.52 6.18
N ILE A 36 9.93 -0.44 5.59
CA ILE A 36 9.52 0.69 4.74
C ILE A 36 9.53 2.01 5.54
N ILE A 37 8.90 2.04 6.73
CA ILE A 37 8.81 3.25 7.57
C ILE A 37 10.20 3.70 8.07
N GLN A 38 11.12 2.77 8.30
CA GLN A 38 12.48 3.07 8.76
C GLN A 38 13.42 3.53 7.64
N THR A 39 13.01 3.45 6.38
CA THR A 39 13.80 3.91 5.24
C THR A 39 13.66 5.42 5.08
N GLN A 40 14.78 6.14 4.86
CA GLN A 40 14.76 7.59 4.61
C GLN A 40 14.21 7.90 3.21
N ASP A 41 13.35 8.91 3.13
CA ASP A 41 12.66 9.36 1.91
C ASP A 41 13.64 9.82 0.83
N ILE A 42 14.00 8.91 -0.08
CA ILE A 42 14.38 9.28 -1.44
C ILE A 42 13.43 8.52 -2.36
N LEU A 43 12.66 9.31 -3.11
CA LEU A 43 11.77 8.92 -4.20
C LEU A 43 12.18 7.56 -4.82
N ILE A 44 11.31 6.55 -4.67
CA ILE A 44 11.41 5.26 -5.36
C ILE A 44 12.70 4.47 -4.99
N THR A 45 13.04 4.34 -3.70
CA THR A 45 13.58 3.03 -3.33
C THR A 45 12.44 2.05 -3.52
N ASP A 46 12.65 1.00 -4.32
CA ASP A 46 11.60 0.04 -4.62
C ASP A 46 11.16 -0.59 -3.30
N TYR A 47 10.02 -0.16 -2.74
CA TYR A 47 9.51 -0.71 -1.49
C TYR A 47 9.31 -2.22 -1.62
N ILE A 48 9.20 -2.75 -2.85
CA ILE A 48 9.19 -4.18 -3.13
C ILE A 48 10.54 -4.80 -2.74
N ALA A 49 11.65 -4.13 -3.00
CA ALA A 49 12.98 -4.56 -2.58
C ALA A 49 13.21 -4.41 -1.06
N ILE A 50 12.59 -3.42 -0.41
CA ILE A 50 12.78 -3.17 1.03
C ILE A 50 11.86 -4.06 1.89
N GLY A 51 10.55 -3.99 1.64
CA GLY A 51 9.52 -4.64 2.46
C GLY A 51 8.82 -5.80 1.76
N GLY A 52 9.17 -6.11 0.52
CA GLY A 52 8.48 -7.11 -0.29
C GLY A 52 7.21 -6.58 -0.96
N LEU A 53 6.69 -7.34 -1.92
CA LEU A 53 5.51 -6.97 -2.70
C LEU A 53 4.27 -6.79 -1.82
N GLY A 54 4.05 -7.69 -0.85
CA GLY A 54 2.92 -7.62 0.08
C GLY A 54 2.91 -6.35 0.92
N ALA A 55 4.01 -6.03 1.61
CA ALA A 55 4.09 -4.83 2.44
C ALA A 55 4.03 -3.54 1.61
N SER A 56 4.56 -3.56 0.38
CA SER A 56 4.46 -2.43 -0.56
C SER A 56 3.02 -2.13 -0.95
N LEU A 57 2.26 -3.18 -1.31
CA LEU A 57 0.84 -3.05 -1.64
C LEU A 57 0.02 -2.61 -0.42
N LEU A 58 0.35 -3.12 0.77
CA LEU A 58 -0.27 -2.73 2.03
C LEU A 58 0.05 -1.28 2.42
N ASN A 59 1.20 -0.75 2.01
CA ASN A 59 1.56 0.65 2.22
C ASN A 59 0.80 1.59 1.26
N VAL A 60 0.69 1.23 -0.03
CA VAL A 60 0.05 2.09 -1.04
C VAL A 60 -1.45 2.27 -0.81
N GLY A 61 -2.17 1.23 -0.41
CA GLY A 61 -3.63 1.27 -0.28
C GLY A 61 -4.14 2.31 0.73
N PRO A 62 -3.72 2.26 2.01
CA PRO A 62 -4.10 3.22 3.03
C PRO A 62 -3.66 4.64 2.70
N ILE A 63 -2.45 4.85 2.16
CA ILE A 63 -1.98 6.18 1.73
C ILE A 63 -2.91 6.75 0.64
N SER A 64 -3.34 5.91 -0.31
CA SER A 64 -4.27 6.32 -1.37
C SER A 64 -5.68 6.60 -0.83
N LEU A 65 -6.14 5.88 0.19
CA LEU A 65 -7.40 6.18 0.89
C LEU A 65 -7.32 7.48 1.67
N LEU A 66 -6.22 7.70 2.41
CA LEU A 66 -5.98 8.94 3.15
C LEU A 66 -5.96 10.13 2.19
N ALA A 67 -5.31 10.02 1.02
CA ALA A 67 -5.32 11.07 0.01
C ALA A 67 -6.70 11.35 -0.61
N LEU A 68 -7.64 10.41 -0.53
CA LEU A 68 -9.00 10.58 -1.04
C LEU A 68 -9.92 11.31 -0.05
N PHE A 69 -9.68 11.13 1.25
CA PHE A 69 -10.57 11.59 2.34
C PHE A 69 -9.95 12.64 3.26
N GLY A 70 -8.63 12.84 3.22
CA GLY A 70 -7.88 13.87 3.95
C GLY A 70 -7.81 15.17 3.17
#